data_AF-A0A4V3CMU2-F1
#
_entry.id   AF-A0A4V3CMU2-F1
#
_cell.length_a   1.000
_cell.length_b   1.000
_cell.length_c   1.000
_cell.angle_alpha   90.00
_cell.angle_beta   90.00
_cell.angle_gamma   90.00
#
_symmetry.space_group_name_H-M   'P 1'
#
loop_
_entity.id
_entity.type
_entity.pdbx_description
1 polymer ?
#
loop_
_entity_poly.entity_id
_entity_poly.type
_entity_poly.pdbx_seq_one_letter_code
_entity_poly.pdbx_strand_id
1 'polypeptide(L)'
;MGIRDRVTDSASSMLQAGRDRVHAVRGPARSINDTWKRRRFFATNPSRAADSYTRTRENEFFQLASSLVSDIERIETDTEYQYRADTAQDRRNARADAVAARHDAKRAFPHLLRVLDTEVAPTSADEVVAAARALAESLRQYLRGNTVSEHLHPTDALSILYSAMYDQDEWDLPDENRDTDDPSD
;
A
#
# COMPACT_ATOMS: atom_id res chain seq x y z
N MET A 1 36.31 -37.96 46.18
CA MET A 1 35.00 -37.28 46.12
C MET A 1 35.26 -35.78 46.07
N GLY A 2 34.93 -34.98 45.08
CA GLY A 2 34.15 -35.11 43.85
C GLY A 2 33.89 -33.67 43.35
N ILE A 3 34.95 -32.91 43.02
CA ILE A 3 34.88 -31.49 42.61
C ILE A 3 34.22 -31.32 41.22
N ARG A 4 33.91 -32.43 40.54
CA ARG A 4 33.42 -32.44 39.16
C ARG A 4 31.92 -32.15 38.99
N ASP A 5 31.11 -32.17 40.05
CA ASP A 5 29.64 -32.04 39.91
C ASP A 5 29.08 -30.61 40.05
N ARG A 6 29.82 -29.63 40.59
CA ARG A 6 29.27 -28.26 40.78
C ARG A 6 29.50 -27.31 39.62
N VAL A 7 30.40 -27.63 38.69
CA VAL A 7 30.75 -26.71 37.58
C VAL A 7 29.81 -26.92 36.39
N THR A 8 29.25 -28.12 36.23
CA THR A 8 28.38 -28.49 35.10
C THR A 8 26.97 -27.93 35.20
N ASP A 9 26.42 -27.80 36.42
CA ASP A 9 25.08 -27.23 36.64
C ASP A 9 25.04 -25.72 36.38
N SER A 10 26.11 -25.01 36.75
CA SER A 10 26.24 -23.56 36.56
C SER A 10 26.42 -23.18 35.08
N ALA A 11 27.24 -23.92 34.35
CA ALA A 11 27.44 -23.71 32.91
C ALA A 11 26.18 -24.01 32.08
N SER A 12 25.43 -25.07 32.44
CA SER A 12 24.17 -25.43 31.79
C SER A 12 23.07 -24.41 32.07
N SER A 13 22.98 -23.90 33.30
CA SER A 13 22.07 -22.81 33.70
C SER A 13 22.35 -21.50 32.96
N MET A 14 23.62 -21.11 32.80
CA MET A 14 23.99 -19.89 32.05
C MET A 14 23.75 -20.02 30.54
N LEU A 15 23.95 -21.22 29.96
CA LEU A 15 23.62 -21.49 28.56
C LEU A 15 22.11 -21.51 28.32
N GLN A 16 21.33 -22.04 29.27
CA GLN A 16 19.86 -22.01 29.24
C GLN A 16 19.35 -20.57 29.36
N ALA A 17 19.84 -19.80 30.34
CA ALA A 17 19.50 -18.39 30.51
C ALA A 17 19.95 -17.52 29.31
N GLY A 18 21.07 -17.86 28.67
CA GLY A 18 21.52 -17.24 27.43
C GLY A 18 20.59 -17.56 26.25
N ARG A 19 20.17 -18.81 26.11
CA ARG A 19 19.15 -19.23 25.12
C ARG A 19 17.81 -18.53 25.37
N ASP A 20 17.36 -18.47 26.61
CA ASP A 20 16.08 -17.86 26.97
C ASP A 20 16.10 -16.35 26.74
N ARG A 21 17.22 -15.66 27.02
CA ARG A 21 17.39 -14.24 26.65
C ARG A 21 17.41 -14.03 25.14
N VAL A 22 18.09 -14.89 24.39
CA VAL A 22 18.11 -14.82 22.92
C VAL A 22 16.72 -15.10 22.33
N HIS A 23 15.95 -16.03 22.89
CA HIS A 23 14.56 -16.29 22.52
C HIS A 23 13.63 -15.12 22.91
N ALA A 24 13.80 -14.54 24.10
CA ALA A 24 13.05 -13.39 24.59
C ALA A 24 13.30 -12.11 23.78
N VAL A 25 14.45 -11.96 23.15
CA VAL A 25 14.75 -10.85 22.22
C VAL A 25 14.33 -11.17 20.78
N ARG A 26 14.44 -12.44 20.36
CA ARG A 26 14.06 -12.87 18.99
C ARG A 26 12.54 -12.85 18.75
N GLY A 27 11.72 -13.13 19.76
CA GLY A 27 10.26 -13.01 19.65
C GLY A 27 9.81 -11.60 19.27
N PRO A 28 10.14 -10.57 20.06
CA PRO A 28 9.84 -9.17 19.75
C PRO A 28 10.46 -8.71 18.44
N ALA A 29 11.72 -9.06 18.15
CA ALA A 29 12.37 -8.68 16.89
C ALA A 29 11.71 -9.30 15.65
N ARG A 30 11.21 -10.54 15.73
CA ARG A 30 10.40 -11.16 14.66
C ARG A 30 9.07 -10.46 14.52
N SER A 31 8.37 -10.16 15.62
CA SER A 31 7.09 -9.46 15.58
C SER A 31 7.22 -8.06 14.95
N ILE A 32 8.25 -7.29 15.29
CA ILE A 32 8.53 -5.97 14.70
C ILE A 32 8.84 -6.09 13.20
N ASN A 33 9.66 -7.08 12.83
CA ASN A 33 10.00 -7.33 11.43
C ASN A 33 8.76 -7.74 10.62
N ASP A 34 7.89 -8.58 11.18
CA ASP A 34 6.66 -9.02 10.53
C ASP A 34 5.64 -7.88 10.42
N THR A 35 5.51 -7.02 11.43
CA THR A 35 4.71 -5.79 11.35
C THR A 35 5.26 -4.84 10.29
N TRP A 36 6.57 -4.63 10.23
CA TRP A 36 7.20 -3.78 9.22
C TRP A 36 6.99 -4.33 7.80
N LYS A 37 7.18 -5.64 7.61
CA LYS A 37 6.92 -6.32 6.33
C LYS A 37 5.46 -6.20 5.92
N ARG A 38 4.51 -6.41 6.84
CA ARG A 38 3.07 -6.23 6.56
C ARG A 38 2.76 -4.79 6.18
N ARG A 39 3.23 -3.80 6.94
CA ARG A 39 3.02 -2.38 6.62
C ARG A 39 3.58 -2.03 5.24
N ARG A 40 4.79 -2.49 4.92
CA ARG A 40 5.42 -2.26 3.62
C ARG A 40 4.70 -2.99 2.48
N PHE A 41 4.17 -4.18 2.74
CA PHE A 41 3.38 -4.93 1.76
C PHE A 41 2.06 -4.24 1.45
N PHE A 42 1.30 -3.84 2.48
CA PHE A 42 0.01 -3.16 2.30
C PHE A 42 0.13 -1.75 1.74
N ALA A 43 1.29 -1.09 1.90
CA ALA A 43 1.56 0.18 1.24
C ALA A 43 1.49 0.09 -0.31
N THR A 44 1.76 -1.09 -0.89
CA THR A 44 1.73 -1.30 -2.35
C THR A 44 0.69 -2.34 -2.80
N ASN A 45 0.02 -3.00 -1.85
CA ASN A 45 -1.00 -4.02 -2.07
C ASN A 45 -2.12 -3.85 -1.04
N PRO A 46 -2.92 -2.77 -1.13
CA PRO A 46 -3.86 -2.40 -0.08
C PRO A 46 -5.07 -3.34 0.04
N SER A 47 -5.41 -4.09 -1.02
CA SER A 47 -6.62 -4.93 -1.03
C SER A 47 -6.64 -5.96 0.08
N ARG A 48 -7.75 -5.99 0.80
CA ARG A 48 -8.08 -6.97 1.84
C ARG A 48 -9.25 -7.88 1.46
N ALA A 49 -9.69 -7.84 0.21
CA ALA A 49 -10.75 -8.71 -0.31
C ALA A 49 -10.54 -10.17 0.10
N ALA A 50 -11.59 -10.81 0.63
CA ALA A 50 -11.55 -12.19 1.11
C ALA A 50 -11.14 -13.17 0.01
N ASP A 51 -11.67 -12.98 -1.20
CA ASP A 51 -11.29 -13.74 -2.39
C ASP A 51 -9.90 -13.34 -2.91
N SER A 52 -9.04 -14.34 -3.11
CA SER A 52 -7.66 -14.13 -3.54
C SER A 52 -7.54 -13.66 -4.99
N TYR A 53 -8.49 -14.03 -5.84
CA TYR A 53 -8.53 -13.56 -7.23
C TYR A 53 -8.85 -12.08 -7.29
N THR A 54 -9.94 -11.66 -6.62
CA THR A 54 -10.35 -10.25 -6.49
C THR A 54 -9.21 -9.40 -5.91
N ARG A 55 -8.58 -9.88 -4.83
CA ARG A 55 -7.45 -9.20 -4.19
C ARG A 55 -6.28 -8.94 -5.14
N THR A 56 -5.98 -9.91 -6.02
CA THR A 56 -4.92 -9.77 -7.01
C THR A 56 -5.26 -8.69 -8.03
N ARG A 57 -6.48 -8.71 -8.57
CA ARG A 57 -6.95 -7.72 -9.55
C ARG A 57 -7.01 -6.30 -9.01
N GLU A 58 -7.51 -6.17 -7.79
CA GLU A 58 -7.53 -4.90 -7.06
C GLU A 58 -6.12 -4.34 -6.87
N ASN A 59 -5.17 -5.15 -6.43
CA ASN A 59 -3.78 -4.71 -6.24
C ASN A 59 -3.08 -4.37 -7.58
N GLU A 60 -3.31 -5.15 -8.63
CA GLU A 60 -2.81 -4.85 -9.99
C GLU A 60 -3.35 -3.50 -10.48
N PHE A 61 -4.66 -3.25 -10.29
CA PHE A 61 -5.28 -1.98 -10.62
C PHE A 61 -4.68 -0.81 -9.81
N PHE A 62 -4.50 -0.99 -8.49
CA PHE A 62 -3.92 0.02 -7.63
C PHE A 62 -2.49 0.38 -8.04
N GLN A 63 -1.66 -0.59 -8.41
CA GLN A 63 -0.30 -0.35 -8.90
C GLN A 63 -0.30 0.46 -10.21
N LEU A 64 -1.20 0.13 -11.14
CA LEU A 64 -1.35 0.89 -12.39
C LEU A 64 -1.81 2.33 -12.11
N ALA A 65 -2.77 2.50 -11.20
CA ALA A 65 -3.28 3.81 -10.80
C ALA A 65 -2.21 4.65 -10.09
N SER A 66 -1.43 4.04 -9.19
CA SER A 66 -0.32 4.68 -8.48
C SER A 66 0.78 5.16 -9.44
N SER A 67 1.10 4.37 -10.47
CA SER A 67 2.05 4.79 -11.52
C SER A 67 1.54 6.03 -12.27
N LEU A 68 0.25 6.07 -12.61
CA LEU A 68 -0.38 7.21 -13.28
C LEU A 68 -0.39 8.47 -12.42
N VAL A 69 -0.68 8.34 -11.12
CA VAL A 69 -0.60 9.45 -10.16
C VAL A 69 0.83 9.93 -9.99
N SER A 70 1.82 9.02 -9.97
CA SER A 70 3.24 9.39 -9.92
C SER A 70 3.68 10.21 -11.15
N ASP A 71 3.17 9.87 -12.34
CA ASP A 71 3.40 10.69 -13.55
C ASP A 71 2.77 12.08 -13.40
N ILE A 72 1.61 12.20 -12.76
CA ILE A 72 0.97 13.48 -12.49
C ILE A 72 1.80 14.32 -11.51
N GLU A 73 2.25 13.75 -10.40
CA GLU A 73 3.12 14.43 -9.44
C GLU A 73 4.44 14.88 -10.10
N ARG A 74 4.97 14.09 -11.04
CA ARG A 74 6.12 14.47 -11.86
C ARG A 74 5.82 15.67 -12.75
N ILE A 75 4.66 15.71 -13.43
CA ILE A 75 4.23 16.87 -14.23
C ILE A 75 4.22 18.14 -13.37
N GLU A 76 3.68 18.06 -12.15
CA GLU A 76 3.59 19.21 -11.24
C GLU A 76 4.97 19.67 -10.79
N THR A 77 5.80 18.73 -10.35
CA THR A 77 7.16 18.99 -9.89
C THR A 77 8.00 19.62 -10.98
N ASP A 78 7.96 19.09 -12.21
CA ASP A 78 8.74 19.59 -13.33
C ASP A 78 8.21 20.95 -13.81
N THR A 79 6.90 21.16 -13.75
CA THR A 79 6.29 22.47 -14.05
C THR A 79 6.73 23.52 -13.03
N GLU A 80 6.72 23.19 -11.73
CA GLU A 80 7.23 24.07 -10.67
C GLU A 80 8.72 24.37 -10.85
N TYR A 81 9.52 23.33 -11.11
CA TYR A 81 10.95 23.47 -11.35
C TYR A 81 11.24 24.35 -12.57
N GLN A 82 10.47 24.22 -13.66
CA GLN A 82 10.58 25.11 -14.82
C GLN A 82 10.41 26.59 -14.46
N TYR A 83 9.54 26.93 -13.50
CA TYR A 83 9.35 28.33 -13.08
C TYR A 83 10.47 28.87 -12.20
N ARG A 84 11.12 27.98 -11.43
CA ARG A 84 12.15 28.35 -10.44
C ARG A 84 13.59 28.19 -10.94
N ALA A 85 13.81 27.43 -12.01
CA ALA A 85 15.15 27.08 -12.46
C ALA A 85 15.94 28.29 -12.98
N ASP A 86 17.21 28.37 -12.59
CA ASP A 86 18.11 29.49 -12.87
C ASP A 86 18.48 29.58 -14.35
N THR A 87 18.77 28.44 -15.00
CA THR A 87 19.26 28.43 -16.38
C THR A 87 18.15 28.19 -17.40
N ALA A 88 18.34 28.73 -18.61
CA ALA A 88 17.42 28.47 -19.72
C ALA A 88 17.42 27.00 -20.15
N GLN A 89 18.51 26.27 -19.93
CA GLN A 89 18.59 24.85 -20.26
C GLN A 89 17.76 24.01 -19.29
N ASP A 90 17.85 24.28 -17.99
CA ASP A 90 17.07 23.56 -16.98
C ASP A 90 15.58 23.75 -17.19
N ARG A 91 15.14 24.97 -17.51
CA ARG A 91 13.74 25.25 -17.88
C ARG A 91 13.28 24.47 -19.10
N ARG A 92 14.16 24.27 -20.10
CA ARG A 92 13.84 23.47 -21.29
C ARG A 92 13.74 21.98 -20.96
N ASN A 93 14.65 21.46 -20.15
CA ASN A 93 14.65 20.06 -19.72
C ASN A 93 13.38 19.75 -18.92
N ALA A 94 13.09 20.55 -17.88
CA ALA A 94 11.90 20.42 -17.05
C ALA A 94 10.60 20.42 -17.88
N ARG A 95 10.52 21.34 -18.86
CA ARG A 95 9.38 21.37 -19.79
C ARG A 95 9.28 20.08 -20.62
N ALA A 96 10.39 19.57 -21.11
CA ALA A 96 10.42 18.34 -21.90
C ALA A 96 9.99 17.14 -21.06
N ASP A 97 10.46 17.05 -19.82
CA ASP A 97 10.13 15.98 -18.87
C ASP A 97 8.64 16.02 -18.49
N ALA A 98 8.09 17.19 -18.18
CA ALA A 98 6.65 17.37 -17.93
C ALA A 98 5.79 16.96 -19.14
N VAL A 99 6.24 17.26 -20.37
CA VAL A 99 5.55 16.85 -21.60
C VAL A 99 5.61 15.34 -21.80
N ALA A 100 6.77 14.72 -21.55
CA ALA A 100 6.94 13.27 -21.63
C ALA A 100 6.05 12.55 -20.61
N ALA A 101 6.08 12.98 -19.34
CA ALA A 101 5.23 12.45 -18.27
C ALA A 101 3.74 12.52 -18.61
N ARG A 102 3.29 13.66 -19.15
CA ARG A 102 1.90 13.81 -19.61
C ARG A 102 1.56 12.87 -20.75
N HIS A 103 2.48 12.64 -21.69
CA HIS A 103 2.26 11.71 -22.79
C HIS A 103 2.17 10.26 -22.31
N ASP A 104 3.06 9.86 -21.40
CA ASP A 104 3.08 8.52 -20.80
C ASP A 104 1.80 8.25 -20.02
N ALA A 105 1.37 9.20 -19.17
CA ALA A 105 0.11 9.10 -18.45
C ALA A 105 -1.10 9.00 -19.40
N LYS A 106 -1.15 9.81 -20.46
CA LYS A 106 -2.21 9.72 -21.48
C LYS A 106 -2.23 8.38 -22.21
N ARG A 107 -1.07 7.77 -22.44
CA ARG A 107 -0.96 6.46 -23.08
C ARG A 107 -1.40 5.33 -22.16
N ALA A 108 -1.08 5.41 -20.86
CA ALA A 108 -1.44 4.39 -19.88
C ALA A 108 -2.92 4.47 -19.44
N PHE A 109 -3.51 5.66 -19.43
CA PHE A 109 -4.87 5.88 -18.91
C PHE A 109 -5.98 5.01 -19.56
N PRO A 110 -6.03 4.79 -20.89
CA PRO A 110 -7.02 3.90 -21.49
C PRO A 110 -6.91 2.46 -21.01
N HIS A 111 -5.70 1.98 -20.68
CA HIS A 111 -5.51 0.66 -20.11
C HIS A 111 -6.10 0.57 -18.70
N LEU A 112 -5.90 1.61 -17.88
CA LEU A 112 -6.50 1.69 -16.54
C LEU A 112 -8.04 1.60 -16.61
N LEU A 113 -8.67 2.35 -17.51
CA LEU A 113 -10.12 2.30 -17.70
C LEU A 113 -10.60 0.90 -18.11
N ARG A 114 -9.88 0.25 -19.04
CA ARG A 114 -10.21 -1.12 -19.44
C ARG A 114 -10.17 -2.08 -18.25
N VAL A 115 -9.12 -2.03 -17.43
CA VAL A 115 -8.98 -2.89 -16.23
C VAL A 115 -10.08 -2.61 -15.22
N LEU A 116 -10.42 -1.34 -15.00
CA LEU A 116 -11.54 -0.95 -14.14
C LEU A 116 -12.84 -1.62 -14.60
N ASP A 117 -13.18 -1.49 -15.88
CA ASP A 117 -14.47 -1.98 -16.40
C ASP A 117 -14.53 -3.50 -16.52
N THR A 118 -13.43 -4.17 -16.88
CA THR A 118 -13.43 -5.61 -17.18
C THR A 118 -13.02 -6.50 -16.02
N GLU A 119 -12.26 -5.98 -15.04
CA GLU A 119 -11.67 -6.79 -13.98
C GLU A 119 -12.13 -6.35 -12.59
N VAL A 120 -12.06 -5.05 -12.28
CA VAL A 120 -12.40 -4.52 -10.95
C VAL A 120 -13.91 -4.41 -10.75
N ALA A 121 -14.60 -3.67 -11.61
CA ALA A 121 -16.03 -3.39 -11.47
C ALA A 121 -16.93 -4.64 -11.34
N PRO A 122 -16.65 -5.78 -12.01
CA PRO A 122 -17.48 -6.98 -11.88
C PRO A 122 -17.23 -7.82 -10.62
N THR A 123 -16.09 -7.64 -9.93
CA THR A 123 -15.64 -8.56 -8.87
C THR A 123 -15.44 -7.89 -7.51
N SER A 124 -15.16 -6.59 -7.50
CA SER A 124 -14.90 -5.81 -6.29
C SER A 124 -16.17 -5.36 -5.56
N ALA A 125 -16.02 -5.04 -4.27
CA ALA A 125 -17.07 -4.40 -3.49
C ALA A 125 -17.45 -3.01 -4.06
N ASP A 126 -18.72 -2.62 -3.90
CA ASP A 126 -19.28 -1.37 -4.46
C ASP A 126 -18.47 -0.12 -4.08
N GLU A 127 -17.95 -0.06 -2.84
CA GLU A 127 -17.15 1.06 -2.34
C GLU A 127 -15.81 1.18 -3.07
N VAL A 128 -15.14 0.05 -3.33
CA VAL A 128 -13.90 0.02 -4.13
C VAL A 128 -14.18 0.45 -5.56
N VAL A 129 -15.28 -0.03 -6.16
CA VAL A 129 -15.67 0.36 -7.52
C VAL A 129 -15.99 1.85 -7.61
N ALA A 130 -16.69 2.40 -6.61
CA ALA A 130 -17.01 3.82 -6.54
C ALA A 130 -15.73 4.68 -6.40
N ALA A 131 -14.83 4.31 -5.49
CA ALA A 131 -13.55 4.99 -5.32
C ALA A 131 -12.66 4.91 -6.57
N ALA A 132 -12.60 3.74 -7.22
CA ALA A 132 -11.85 3.54 -8.46
C ALA A 132 -12.39 4.39 -9.62
N ARG A 133 -13.72 4.52 -9.74
CA ARG A 133 -14.36 5.41 -10.73
C ARG A 133 -14.09 6.88 -10.44
N ALA A 134 -14.13 7.29 -9.17
CA ALA A 134 -13.80 8.66 -8.77
C ALA A 134 -12.35 9.02 -9.11
N LEU A 135 -11.41 8.10 -8.84
CA LEU A 135 -10.01 8.25 -9.25
C LEU A 135 -9.85 8.33 -10.76
N ALA A 136 -10.51 7.44 -11.52
CA ALA A 136 -10.44 7.45 -12.98
C ALA A 136 -10.96 8.78 -13.56
N GLU A 137 -12.04 9.34 -13.01
CA GLU A 137 -12.56 10.63 -13.45
C GLU A 137 -11.62 11.79 -13.05
N SER A 138 -11.06 11.77 -11.83
CA SER A 138 -10.04 12.74 -11.41
C SER A 138 -8.82 12.74 -12.35
N LEU A 139 -8.25 11.56 -12.65
CA LEU A 139 -7.17 11.38 -13.60
C LEU A 139 -7.53 11.92 -14.99
N ARG A 140 -8.74 11.62 -15.47
CA ARG A 140 -9.24 12.08 -16.77
C ARG A 140 -9.27 13.61 -16.86
N GLN A 141 -9.81 14.26 -15.84
CA GLN A 141 -9.91 15.72 -15.79
C GLN A 141 -8.54 16.36 -15.75
N TYR A 142 -7.65 15.83 -14.91
CA TYR A 142 -6.28 16.30 -14.81
C TYR A 142 -5.55 16.20 -16.15
N LEU A 143 -5.63 15.06 -16.84
CA LEU A 143 -4.98 14.85 -18.14
C LEU A 143 -5.57 15.69 -19.28
N ARG A 144 -6.81 16.18 -19.13
CA ARG A 144 -7.44 17.17 -20.02
C ARG A 144 -6.96 18.60 -19.76
N GLY A 145 -6.25 18.84 -18.66
CA GLY A 145 -5.78 20.16 -18.25
C GLY A 145 -6.76 20.90 -17.33
N ASN A 146 -7.77 20.21 -16.81
CA ASN A 146 -8.71 20.77 -15.83
C ASN A 146 -8.12 20.58 -14.43
N THR A 147 -7.17 21.44 -14.05
CA THR A 147 -6.45 21.36 -12.77
C THR A 147 -7.13 22.14 -11.63
N VAL A 148 -8.26 22.81 -11.89
CA VAL A 148 -8.92 23.73 -10.93
C VAL A 148 -10.30 23.22 -10.48
N SER A 149 -10.33 22.82 -9.21
CA SER A 149 -11.36 23.00 -8.16
C SER A 149 -12.71 22.27 -8.14
N GLU A 150 -13.18 21.56 -9.17
CA GLU A 150 -14.44 20.80 -9.00
C GLU A 150 -14.23 19.35 -8.56
N HIS A 151 -13.04 18.78 -8.76
CA HIS A 151 -12.80 17.35 -8.56
C HIS A 151 -11.59 17.16 -7.66
N LEU A 152 -11.59 16.05 -6.91
CA LEU A 152 -10.47 15.65 -6.04
C LEU A 152 -9.17 15.60 -6.85
N HIS A 153 -8.07 16.01 -6.23
CA HIS A 153 -6.75 15.80 -6.81
C HIS A 153 -6.50 14.29 -6.99
N PRO A 154 -5.83 13.83 -8.05
CA PRO A 154 -5.57 12.41 -8.27
C PRO A 154 -4.89 11.70 -7.08
N THR A 155 -3.99 12.38 -6.38
CA THR A 155 -3.36 11.87 -5.15
C THR A 155 -4.37 11.65 -4.02
N ASP A 156 -5.33 12.55 -3.84
CA ASP A 156 -6.38 12.42 -2.82
C ASP A 156 -7.34 11.28 -3.18
N ALA A 157 -7.73 11.20 -4.45
CA ALA A 157 -8.59 10.14 -4.95
C ALA A 157 -7.92 8.75 -4.85
N LEU A 158 -6.59 8.68 -5.04
CA LEU A 158 -5.82 7.45 -4.84
C LEU A 158 -5.79 7.04 -3.37
N SER A 159 -5.70 8.01 -2.46
CA SER A 159 -5.75 7.76 -1.02
C SER A 159 -7.12 7.23 -0.59
N ILE A 160 -8.21 7.74 -1.17
CA ILE A 160 -9.56 7.21 -0.94
C ILE A 160 -9.69 5.78 -1.47
N LEU A 161 -9.15 5.49 -2.66
CA LEU A 161 -9.12 4.13 -3.19
C LEU A 161 -8.31 3.19 -2.27
N TYR A 162 -7.16 3.63 -1.79
CA TYR A 162 -6.35 2.87 -0.83
C TYR A 162 -7.18 2.51 0.41
N SER A 163 -7.86 3.48 1.02
CA SER A 163 -8.72 3.24 2.18
C SER A 163 -9.85 2.28 1.87
N ALA A 164 -10.57 2.48 0.76
CA ALA A 164 -11.67 1.60 0.35
C ALA A 164 -11.22 0.13 0.16
N MET A 165 -10.01 -0.09 -0.35
CA MET A 165 -9.44 -1.43 -0.53
C MET A 165 -8.92 -2.03 0.79
N TYR A 166 -8.44 -1.18 1.71
CA TYR A 166 -7.90 -1.61 3.00
C TYR A 166 -9.00 -1.89 4.04
N ASP A 167 -10.13 -1.20 3.95
CA ASP A 167 -11.22 -1.25 4.93
C ASP A 167 -12.31 -2.28 4.58
N GLN A 168 -12.11 -3.09 3.53
CA GLN A 168 -13.04 -4.15 3.08
C GLN A 168 -13.35 -5.23 4.14
N ASP A 169 -12.63 -5.24 5.27
CA ASP A 169 -12.56 -6.32 6.25
C ASP A 169 -13.07 -5.88 7.65
N GLU A 170 -14.01 -4.93 7.73
CA GLU A 170 -14.50 -4.43 9.03
C GLU A 170 -15.49 -5.39 9.76
N TRP A 171 -15.88 -6.53 9.17
CA TRP A 171 -16.87 -7.43 9.78
C TRP A 171 -16.53 -8.92 9.60
N ASP A 172 -15.50 -9.41 10.30
CA ASP A 172 -15.43 -10.78 10.88
C ASP A 172 -14.07 -11.01 11.56
N LEU A 173 -13.75 -10.18 12.57
CA LEU A 173 -12.85 -10.68 13.60
C LEU A 173 -13.68 -11.68 14.44
N PRO A 174 -13.37 -12.99 14.45
CA PRO A 174 -13.95 -13.86 15.44
C PRO A 174 -13.61 -13.26 16.81
N ASP A 175 -14.64 -12.97 17.57
CA ASP A 175 -14.56 -12.54 18.96
C ASP A 175 -13.83 -13.67 19.71
N GLU A 176 -12.51 -13.61 19.81
CA GLU A 176 -11.67 -14.57 20.54
C GLU A 176 -12.00 -14.57 22.06
N ASN A 177 -12.97 -13.75 22.49
CA ASN A 177 -13.55 -13.72 23.83
C ASN A 177 -14.98 -14.28 23.91
N ARG A 178 -15.47 -15.06 22.94
CA ARG A 178 -16.58 -15.99 23.22
C ARG A 178 -16.01 -17.16 24.03
N ASP A 179 -15.74 -16.86 25.30
CA ASP A 179 -15.59 -17.86 26.34
C ASP A 179 -16.79 -18.81 26.22
N THR A 180 -16.45 -20.03 25.83
CA THR A 180 -17.24 -21.23 26.04
C THR A 180 -17.40 -21.45 27.54
N ASP A 181 -18.26 -20.66 28.18
CA ASP A 181 -18.89 -21.06 29.43
C ASP A 181 -20.17 -21.84 29.05
N ASP A 182 -19.94 -23.04 28.53
CA ASP A 182 -20.86 -24.16 28.69
C ASP A 182 -20.38 -24.96 29.90
N PRO A 183 -20.90 -24.70 31.12
CA PRO A 183 -20.99 -25.73 32.12
C PRO A 183 -22.30 -26.47 31.87
N SER A 184 -22.14 -27.69 31.38
CA SER A 184 -23.15 -28.74 31.47
C SER A 184 -23.65 -28.84 32.92
N ASP A 185 -24.97 -28.72 33.10
CA ASP A 185 -25.79 -29.52 34.03
C ASP A 185 -27.30 -29.35 33.72
#